data_AF-A0A6M2E3C9-F1
#
_entry.id   AF-A0A6M2E3C9-F1
#
_cell.length_a   1.000
_cell.length_b   1.000
_cell.length_c   1.000
_cell.angle_alpha   90.00
_cell.angle_beta   90.00
_cell.angle_gamma   90.00
#
_symmetry.space_group_name_H-M   'P 1'
#
loop_
_entity.id
_entity.type
_entity.pdbx_description
1 polymer ?
#
loop_
_entity_poly.entity_id
_entity_poly.type
_entity_poly.pdbx_seq_one_letter_code
_entity_poly.pdbx_strand_id
1 'polypeptide(L)'
;MARYVARKCVKKSGCETCFSLLFVPRTEGKASECAGFTSFSDKGGLLYPSKQLLAFVSHLESAFTDCFSVNKLHSESISDVLALIRAEERSLGCIPHEAEVKASIVKFYVVTRLHFVKGVNKAKEERRKMLQHLKARRCV
;
A
#
# COMPACT_ATOMS: atom_id res chain seq x y z
N MET A 1 1.85 4.77 1.01
CA MET A 1 0.68 3.97 1.48
C MET A 1 0.71 3.61 2.96
N ALA A 2 1.88 3.49 3.60
CA ALA A 2 2.01 3.02 4.99
C ALA A 2 1.08 3.72 5.99
N ARG A 3 0.95 5.05 5.95
CA ARG A 3 0.03 5.82 6.82
C ARG A 3 -1.45 5.40 6.67
N TYR A 4 -1.90 5.18 5.44
CA TYR A 4 -3.30 4.87 5.14
C TYR A 4 -3.65 3.45 5.60
N VAL A 5 -2.74 2.52 5.31
CA VAL A 5 -2.75 1.13 5.79
C VAL A 5 -2.78 1.10 7.32
N ALA A 6 -1.88 1.82 7.98
CA ALA A 6 -1.76 1.88 9.42
C ALA A 6 -3.07 2.34 10.08
N ARG A 7 -3.65 3.46 9.62
CA ARG A 7 -4.94 3.97 10.14
C ARG A 7 -6.08 2.99 10.02
N LYS A 8 -6.17 2.28 8.90
CA LYS A 8 -7.33 1.43 8.60
C LYS A 8 -7.27 0.06 9.27
N CYS A 9 -6.07 -0.49 9.43
CA CYS A 9 -5.89 -1.84 9.98
C CYS A 9 -5.75 -1.80 11.51
N VAL A 10 -4.93 -0.91 12.05
CA VAL A 10 -4.55 -0.93 13.47
C VAL A 10 -5.58 -0.23 14.36
N LYS A 11 -6.23 0.82 13.87
CA LYS A 11 -7.26 1.52 14.64
C LYS A 11 -8.51 0.67 14.88
N LYS A 12 -8.71 -0.39 14.09
CA LYS A 12 -9.84 -1.32 14.22
C LYS A 12 -9.62 -2.41 15.25
N SER A 13 -8.38 -2.81 15.52
CA SER A 13 -8.11 -3.91 16.46
C SER A 13 -8.25 -3.49 17.93
N GLY A 14 -8.25 -2.18 18.22
CA GLY A 14 -8.36 -1.67 19.60
C GLY A 14 -7.16 -2.02 20.50
N CYS A 15 -6.17 -2.75 19.99
CA CYS A 15 -5.01 -3.20 20.76
C CYS A 15 -3.98 -2.06 20.88
N GLU A 16 -3.81 -1.55 22.10
CA GLU A 16 -2.84 -0.49 22.40
C GLU A 16 -1.40 -0.94 22.16
N THR A 17 -1.07 -2.20 22.43
CA THR A 17 0.28 -2.74 22.17
C THR A 17 0.60 -2.74 20.68
N CYS A 18 -0.33 -3.20 19.82
CA CYS A 18 -0.15 -3.11 18.38
C CYS A 18 -0.06 -1.66 17.92
N PHE A 19 -0.84 -0.76 18.52
CA PHE A 19 -0.77 0.66 18.19
C PHE A 19 0.63 1.22 18.47
N SER A 20 1.17 1.00 19.67
CA SER A 20 2.50 1.49 20.07
C SER A 20 3.65 0.86 19.27
N LEU A 21 3.50 -0.38 18.80
CA LEU A 21 4.51 -1.03 17.95
C LEU A 21 4.47 -0.54 16.50
N LEU A 22 3.30 -0.17 16.01
CA LEU A 22 3.07 0.19 14.60
C LEU A 22 3.09 1.69 14.35
N PHE A 23 3.02 2.50 15.40
CA PHE A 23 3.05 3.96 15.34
C PHE A 23 4.09 4.54 16.28
N VAL A 24 4.68 5.65 15.85
CA VAL A 24 5.57 6.46 16.68
C VAL A 24 4.90 7.79 17.05
N PRO A 25 5.28 8.40 18.18
CA PRO A 25 4.86 9.75 18.53
C PRO A 25 5.19 10.75 17.42
N ARG A 26 4.40 11.82 17.33
CA ARG A 26 4.58 12.88 16.32
C ARG A 26 5.97 13.52 16.35
N THR A 27 6.54 13.70 17.54
CA THR A 27 7.86 14.30 17.74
C THR A 27 8.95 13.45 17.07
N GLU A 28 8.92 12.14 17.30
CA GLU A 28 9.84 11.17 16.70
C GLU A 28 9.57 10.99 15.19
N GLY A 29 8.30 10.92 14.82
CA GLY A 29 7.88 10.80 13.42
C GLY A 29 8.33 11.98 12.56
N LYS A 30 8.26 13.22 13.06
CA LYS A 30 8.74 14.41 12.34
C LYS A 30 10.25 14.50 12.21
N ALA A 31 10.99 13.94 13.17
CA ALA A 31 12.45 13.89 13.14
C ALA A 31 12.98 12.80 12.18
N SER A 32 12.13 11.86 11.75
CA SER A 32 12.50 10.84 10.78
C SER A 32 12.53 11.42 9.36
N GLU A 33 13.64 11.22 8.64
CA GLU A 33 13.80 11.59 7.23
C GLU A 33 12.70 11.01 6.31
N CYS A 34 12.11 9.88 6.72
CA CYS A 34 11.00 9.22 6.00
C CYS A 34 9.66 9.97 6.09
N ALA A 35 9.58 11.06 6.86
CA ALA A 35 8.34 11.78 7.11
C ALA A 35 8.15 13.07 6.30
N GLY A 36 9.10 13.48 5.44
CA GLY A 36 9.08 14.80 4.77
C GLY A 36 7.75 15.19 4.12
N PHE A 37 7.11 14.28 3.37
CA PHE A 37 5.79 14.55 2.77
C PHE A 37 4.64 14.54 3.80
N THR A 38 4.76 13.72 4.83
CA THR A 38 3.75 13.60 5.89
C THR A 38 3.80 14.81 6.82
N SER A 39 4.98 15.30 7.18
CA SER A 39 5.16 16.50 7.99
C SER A 39 4.69 17.76 7.27
N PHE A 40 4.94 17.85 5.95
CA PHE A 40 4.45 18.96 5.12
C PHE A 40 2.91 19.04 5.07
N SER A 41 2.25 17.88 5.02
CA SER A 41 0.77 17.80 4.92
C SER A 41 0.08 17.67 6.29
N ASP A 42 0.81 17.69 7.40
CA ASP A 42 0.27 17.44 8.74
C ASP A 42 -0.33 18.69 9.39
N LYS A 43 -1.66 18.72 9.48
CA LYS A 43 -2.41 19.74 10.24
C LYS A 43 -2.67 19.35 11.71
N GLY A 44 -1.95 18.37 12.25
CA GLY A 44 -2.01 17.97 13.67
C GLY A 44 -2.79 16.69 13.96
N GLY A 45 -3.38 16.05 12.95
CA GLY A 45 -4.12 14.79 13.08
C GLY A 45 -3.39 13.57 12.49
N LEU A 46 -2.10 13.71 12.13
CA LEU A 46 -1.36 12.66 11.45
C LEU A 46 -0.71 11.64 12.38
N LEU A 47 -1.07 10.36 12.20
CA LEU A 47 -0.32 9.22 12.73
C LEU A 47 0.92 8.97 11.87
N TYR A 48 2.04 8.71 12.54
CA TYR A 48 3.32 8.41 11.93
C TYR A 48 3.60 6.91 12.08
N PRO A 49 3.78 6.17 10.97
CA PRO A 49 4.07 4.74 11.05
C PRO A 49 5.46 4.50 11.64
N SER A 50 5.62 3.40 12.38
CA SER A 50 6.93 2.95 12.84
C SER A 50 7.82 2.51 11.67
N LYS A 51 9.13 2.45 11.91
CA LYS A 51 10.11 1.98 10.90
C LYS A 51 9.79 0.57 10.42
N GLN A 52 9.33 -0.30 11.31
CA GLN A 52 8.97 -1.68 11.00
C GLN A 52 7.78 -1.74 10.04
N LEU A 53 6.73 -0.96 10.30
CA LEU A 53 5.57 -0.87 9.42
C LEU A 53 5.92 -0.24 8.06
N LEU A 54 6.78 0.79 8.06
CA LEU A 54 7.25 1.40 6.84
C LEU A 54 8.04 0.40 5.98
N ALA A 55 9.00 -0.32 6.57
CA ALA A 55 9.79 -1.33 5.90
C ALA A 55 8.93 -2.45 5.32
N PHE A 56 7.94 -2.93 6.08
CA PHE A 56 7.01 -3.94 5.60
C PHE A 56 6.21 -3.44 4.40
N VAL A 57 5.63 -2.23 4.47
CA VAL A 57 4.86 -1.67 3.35
C VAL A 57 5.75 -1.38 2.14
N SER A 58 7.01 -1.00 2.33
CA SER A 58 7.97 -0.88 1.25
C SER A 58 8.27 -2.23 0.60
N HIS A 59 8.40 -3.30 1.39
CA HIS A 59 8.54 -4.65 0.84
C HIS A 59 7.30 -5.09 0.04
N LEU A 60 6.09 -4.81 0.55
CA LEU A 60 4.85 -5.03 -0.21
C LEU A 60 4.85 -4.28 -1.55
N GLU A 61 5.37 -3.04 -1.54
CA GLU A 61 5.48 -2.22 -2.74
C GLU A 61 6.46 -2.79 -3.75
N SER A 62 7.63 -3.25 -3.31
CA SER A 62 8.60 -3.92 -4.17
C SER A 62 8.01 -5.19 -4.75
N ALA A 63 7.48 -6.09 -3.92
CA ALA A 63 6.89 -7.35 -4.38
C ALA A 63 5.74 -7.12 -5.37
N PHE A 64 4.87 -6.16 -5.08
CA PHE A 64 3.82 -5.77 -6.03
C PHE A 64 4.43 -5.22 -7.31
N THR A 65 5.36 -4.26 -7.24
CA THR A 65 5.95 -3.66 -8.43
C THR A 65 6.68 -4.71 -9.29
N ASP A 66 7.43 -5.63 -8.69
CA ASP A 66 8.15 -6.68 -9.41
C ASP A 66 7.17 -7.59 -10.16
N CYS A 67 6.14 -8.09 -9.48
CA CYS A 67 5.14 -8.93 -10.12
C CYS A 67 4.36 -8.19 -11.22
N PHE A 68 4.00 -6.92 -11.03
CA PHE A 68 3.17 -6.16 -11.96
C PHE A 68 3.94 -5.40 -13.05
N SER A 69 5.26 -5.24 -12.90
CA SER A 69 6.13 -4.68 -13.94
C SER A 69 6.61 -5.74 -14.92
N VAL A 70 6.88 -6.95 -14.43
CA VAL A 70 7.37 -8.07 -15.23
C VAL A 70 6.21 -8.85 -15.86
N ASN A 71 5.15 -9.14 -15.10
CA ASN A 71 4.01 -9.90 -15.59
C ASN A 71 2.85 -8.96 -15.94
N LYS A 72 2.37 -9.04 -17.19
CA LYS A 72 1.08 -8.44 -17.56
C LYS A 72 0.02 -8.97 -16.60
N LEU A 73 -0.87 -8.10 -16.14
CA LEU A 73 -1.85 -8.35 -15.08
C LEU A 73 -2.66 -9.65 -15.31
N HIS A 74 -2.19 -10.77 -14.76
CA HIS A 74 -2.88 -12.06 -14.73
C HIS A 74 -3.26 -12.41 -13.30
N SER A 75 -4.33 -13.18 -13.12
CA SER A 75 -4.78 -13.64 -11.79
C SER A 75 -3.70 -14.40 -11.02
N GLU A 76 -2.80 -15.07 -11.74
CA GLU A 76 -1.66 -15.80 -11.19
C GLU A 76 -0.62 -14.88 -10.54
N SER A 77 -0.45 -13.66 -11.05
CA SER A 77 0.48 -12.66 -10.49
C SER A 77 0.07 -12.21 -9.08
N ILE A 78 -1.21 -12.32 -8.70
CA ILE A 78 -1.66 -12.02 -7.34
C ILE A 78 -1.22 -13.14 -6.37
N SER A 79 -1.27 -14.39 -6.81
CA SER A 79 -0.78 -15.53 -6.03
C SER A 79 0.72 -15.41 -5.78
N ASP A 80 1.49 -14.98 -6.78
CA ASP A 80 2.94 -14.73 -6.65
C ASP A 80 3.23 -13.64 -5.62
N VAL A 81 2.49 -12.52 -5.68
CA VAL A 81 2.58 -11.46 -4.68
C VAL A 81 2.27 -12.01 -3.28
N LEU A 82 1.21 -12.79 -3.12
CA LEU A 82 0.86 -13.38 -1.82
C LEU A 82 1.92 -14.38 -1.32
N ALA A 83 2.57 -15.13 -2.20
CA ALA A 83 3.64 -16.04 -1.85
C ALA A 83 4.88 -15.29 -1.35
N LEU A 84 5.32 -14.24 -2.07
CA LEU A 84 6.42 -13.37 -1.65
C LEU A 84 6.16 -12.71 -0.30
N ILE A 85 4.93 -12.27 -0.07
CA ILE A 85 4.52 -11.66 1.20
C ILE A 85 4.50 -12.67 2.35
N ARG A 86 4.16 -13.94 2.10
CA ARG A 86 4.18 -15.00 3.13
C ARG A 86 5.60 -15.38 3.54
N ALA A 87 6.57 -15.23 2.65
CA ALA A 87 7.98 -15.45 2.96
C ALA A 87 8.59 -14.34 3.85
N GLU A 88 7.88 -13.24 4.09
CA GLU A 88 8.35 -12.14 4.94
C GLU A 88 8.23 -12.49 6.43
N GLU A 89 9.38 -12.76 7.05
CA GLU A 89 9.50 -13.15 8.46
C GLU A 89 9.38 -11.99 9.46
N ARG A 90 9.43 -10.73 9.01
CA ARG A 90 9.32 -9.58 9.93
C ARG A 90 8.03 -9.65 10.74
N SER A 91 8.16 -9.65 12.05
CA SER A 91 7.00 -9.54 12.93
C SER A 91 6.32 -8.18 12.79
N LEU A 92 5.00 -8.13 12.97
CA LEU A 92 4.25 -6.88 12.98
C LEU A 92 3.10 -6.95 13.98
N GLY A 93 3.12 -6.04 14.95
CA GLY A 93 2.18 -6.06 16.06
C GLY A 93 2.65 -6.96 17.19
N CYS A 94 1.80 -7.13 18.22
CA CYS A 94 2.11 -7.99 19.35
C CYS A 94 1.82 -9.46 19.01
N ILE A 95 2.52 -10.38 19.68
CA ILE A 95 2.40 -11.83 19.53
C ILE A 95 0.95 -12.34 19.31
N PRO A 96 -0.06 -11.98 20.14
CA PRO A 96 -1.41 -12.52 19.95
C PRO A 96 -2.12 -12.03 18.69
N HIS A 97 -1.73 -10.88 18.13
CA HIS A 97 -2.41 -10.26 16.99
C HIS A 97 -1.54 -10.22 15.73
N GLU A 98 -0.32 -10.75 15.78
CA GLU A 98 0.66 -10.58 14.71
C GLU A 98 0.14 -11.10 13.36
N ALA A 99 -0.38 -12.33 13.35
CA ALA A 99 -0.92 -12.95 12.15
C ALA A 99 -2.11 -12.15 11.57
N GLU A 100 -3.02 -11.68 12.43
CA GLU A 100 -4.19 -10.91 12.03
C GLU A 100 -3.80 -9.53 11.48
N VAL A 101 -2.88 -8.83 12.16
CA VAL A 101 -2.38 -7.52 11.76
C VAL A 101 -1.69 -7.62 10.41
N LYS A 102 -0.78 -8.59 10.22
CA LYS A 102 -0.11 -8.83 8.93
C LYS A 102 -1.13 -9.11 7.84
N ALA A 103 -2.06 -10.04 8.06
CA ALA A 103 -3.10 -10.37 7.08
C ALA A 103 -3.98 -9.17 6.71
N SER A 104 -4.40 -8.37 7.69
CA SER A 104 -5.20 -7.17 7.46
C SER A 104 -4.43 -6.13 6.64
N ILE A 105 -3.17 -5.88 6.97
CA ILE A 105 -2.30 -4.95 6.25
C ILE A 105 -2.14 -5.39 4.79
N VAL A 106 -1.81 -6.67 4.57
CA VAL A 106 -1.59 -7.26 3.25
C VAL A 106 -2.86 -7.16 2.41
N LYS A 107 -3.99 -7.63 2.93
CA LYS A 107 -5.29 -7.58 2.26
C LYS A 107 -5.63 -6.16 1.85
N PHE A 108 -5.52 -5.22 2.78
CA PHE A 108 -5.84 -3.84 2.52
C PHE A 108 -4.93 -3.21 1.47
N TYR A 109 -3.62 -3.47 1.56
CA TYR A 109 -2.63 -2.97 0.62
C TYR A 109 -2.88 -3.49 -0.81
N VAL A 110 -3.01 -4.81 -0.99
CA VAL A 110 -3.21 -5.44 -2.30
C VAL A 110 -4.51 -4.95 -2.95
N VAL A 111 -5.62 -4.94 -2.21
CA VAL A 111 -6.92 -4.44 -2.73
C VAL A 111 -6.82 -2.97 -3.14
N THR A 112 -6.21 -2.14 -2.30
CA THR A 112 -6.02 -0.71 -2.60
C THR A 112 -5.20 -0.53 -3.86
N ARG A 113 -4.09 -1.26 -4.00
CA ARG A 113 -3.22 -1.18 -5.19
C ARG A 113 -3.91 -1.64 -6.46
N LEU A 114 -4.67 -2.74 -6.41
CA LEU A 114 -5.46 -3.21 -7.54
C LEU A 114 -6.52 -2.19 -7.99
N HIS A 115 -7.15 -1.48 -7.06
CA HIS A 115 -8.06 -0.38 -7.40
C HIS A 115 -7.35 0.75 -8.16
N PHE A 116 -6.16 1.15 -7.73
CA PHE A 116 -5.36 2.14 -8.44
C PHE A 116 -4.97 1.67 -9.85
N VAL A 117 -4.52 0.41 -9.98
CA VAL A 117 -4.17 -0.17 -11.28
C VAL A 117 -5.38 -0.22 -12.21
N LYS A 118 -6.56 -0.60 -11.71
CA LYS A 118 -7.81 -0.55 -12.47
C LYS A 118 -8.13 0.85 -12.99
N GLY A 119 -7.94 1.88 -12.16
CA GLY A 119 -8.13 3.28 -12.56
C GLY A 119 -7.19 3.72 -13.68
N VAL A 120 -5.91 3.36 -13.59
CA VAL A 120 -4.92 3.63 -14.63
C VAL A 120 -5.27 2.91 -15.94
N ASN A 121 -5.68 1.64 -15.85
CA ASN A 121 -6.07 0.86 -17.03
C ASN A 121 -7.29 1.45 -17.73
N LYS A 122 -8.32 1.87 -16.97
CA LYS A 122 -9.50 2.55 -17.50
C LYS A 122 -9.13 3.84 -18.26
N ALA A 123 -8.29 4.70 -17.67
CA ALA A 123 -7.85 5.94 -18.30
C ALA A 123 -7.05 5.70 -19.60
N LYS A 124 -6.21 4.66 -19.63
CA LYS A 124 -5.49 4.25 -20.85
C LYS A 124 -6.44 3.78 -21.95
N GLU A 125 -7.47 3.00 -21.59
CA GLU A 125 -8.48 2.51 -22.52
C GLU A 125 -9.31 3.66 -23.11
N GLU A 126 -9.76 4.60 -22.28
CA GLU A 126 -10.50 5.79 -22.71
C GLU A 126 -9.67 6.64 -23.69
N ARG A 127 -8.38 6.85 -23.39
CA ARG A 127 -7.46 7.55 -24.30
C ARG A 127 -7.30 6.80 -25.63
N ARG A 128 -7.19 5.47 -25.60
CA ARG A 128 -7.09 4.65 -26.82
C ARG A 128 -8.35 4.78 -27.69
N LYS A 129 -9.53 4.73 -27.07
CA LYS A 129 -10.82 4.94 -27.76
C LYS A 129 -10.92 6.34 -28.35
N MET A 130 -10.54 7.38 -27.61
CA MET A 130 -10.50 8.76 -28.11
C MET A 130 -9.59 8.90 -29.35
N LEU A 131 -8.38 8.32 -29.32
CA LEU A 131 -7.46 8.34 -30.46
C LEU A 131 -8.01 7.57 -31.67
N GLN A 132 -8.71 6.45 -31.44
CA GLN A 132 -9.39 5.71 -32.52
C GLN A 132 -10.50 6.56 -33.17
N HIS A 133 -11.33 7.23 -32.37
CA HIS A 133 -12.36 8.15 -32.89
C HIS A 133 -11.76 9.32 -33.67
N LEU A 134 -10.65 9.90 -33.22
CA LEU A 134 -9.95 10.97 -33.93
C LEU A 134 -9.37 10.50 -35.28
N LYS A 135 -8.84 9.26 -35.35
CA LYS A 135 -8.36 8.68 -36.60
C LYS A 135 -9.51 8.43 -37.58
N ALA A 136 -10.62 7.87 -37.11
CA ALA A 136 -11.81 7.63 -37.93
C ALA A 136 -12.36 8.92 -38.56
N ARG A 137 -12.34 10.04 -37.82
CA ARG A 137 -12.78 11.36 -38.32
C ARG A 137 -11.85 11.99 -39.37
N ARG A 138 -10.61 11.53 -39.50
CA ARG A 138 -9.64 12.04 -40.51
C ARG A 138 -9.65 11.22 -41.80
N CYS A 139 -10.35 10.10 -41.83
CA CYS A 139 -10.47 9.21 -42.99
C CYS A 139 -11.83 9.32 -43.69
N VAL A 140 -12.63 10.32 -43.32
CA VAL A 140 -13.88 10.77 -43.97
C VAL A 140 -13.63 12.19 -44.45
#